data_AF-K2EU08-F1
#
_entry.id   AF-K2EU08-F1
#
_cell.length_a   1.000
_cell.length_b   1.000
_cell.length_c   1.000
_cell.angle_alpha   90.00
_cell.angle_beta   90.00
_cell.angle_gamma   90.00
#
_symmetry.space_group_name_H-M   'P 1'
#
loop_
_entity.id
_entity.type
_entity.pdbx_description
1 polymer ?
#
loop_
_entity_poly.entity_id
_entity_poly.type
_entity_poly.pdbx_seq_one_letter_code
_entity_poly.pdbx_strand_id
1 'polypeptide(L)' 'MKCSKCSGEMEEGLMTNRTISKIPAANGSIVWGTKLIKDFFAYFKVENAKEVKSYRCKECGYLESYAK' A
#
# COMPACT_ATOMS: atom_id res chain seq x y z
N MET A 1 -5.36 -14.44 3.06
CA MET A 1 -6.74 -14.01 2.74
C MET A 1 -7.04 -14.37 1.28
N LYS A 2 -8.29 -14.71 0.94
CA LYS A 2 -8.69 -15.00 -0.45
C LYS A 2 -9.39 -13.78 -1.06
N CYS A 3 -9.12 -13.50 -2.32
CA CYS A 3 -9.69 -12.37 -3.04
C CYS A 3 -11.19 -12.58 -3.27
N SER A 4 -12.01 -11.60 -2.89
CA SER A 4 -13.46 -11.62 -3.10
C SER A 4 -13.88 -11.51 -4.58
N LYS A 5 -12.96 -11.15 -5.48
CA LYS A 5 -13.24 -10.94 -6.92
C LYS A 5 -12.83 -12.12 -7.81
N CYS A 6 -11.71 -12.78 -7.53
CA CYS A 6 -11.20 -13.88 -8.36
C CYS A 6 -10.83 -15.13 -7.57
N SER A 7 -11.08 -15.15 -6.25
CA SER A 7 -10.67 -16.24 -5.34
C SER A 7 -9.15 -16.48 -5.27
N GLY A 8 -8.35 -15.65 -5.91
CA GLY A 8 -6.89 -15.68 -5.86
C GLY A 8 -6.30 -15.34 -4.50
N GLU A 9 -5.01 -15.57 -4.34
CA GLU A 9 -4.31 -15.25 -3.10
C GLU A 9 -4.09 -13.75 -2.92
N MET A 10 -4.30 -13.27 -1.69
CA MET A 10 -4.00 -11.90 -1.30
C MET A 10 -2.73 -11.81 -0.47
N GLU A 11 -1.96 -10.76 -0.70
CA GLU A 11 -0.78 -10.37 0.09
C GLU A 11 -1.07 -9.12 0.92
N GLU A 12 -0.57 -9.09 2.16
CA GLU A 12 -0.61 -7.91 3.02
C GLU A 12 0.47 -6.90 2.58
N GLY A 13 0.13 -5.63 2.61
CA GLY A 13 1.04 -4.54 2.29
C GLY A 13 0.46 -3.19 2.67
N LEU A 14 1.06 -2.15 2.14
CA LEU A 14 0.73 -0.77 2.41
C LEU A 14 0.85 0.07 1.14
N MET A 15 -0.01 1.08 1.08
CA MET A 15 0.01 2.10 0.06
C MET A 15 0.80 3.29 0.60
N THR A 16 1.75 3.80 -0.17
CA THR A 16 2.54 4.98 0.22
C THR A 16 2.67 5.93 -0.96
N ASN A 17 2.72 7.23 -0.67
CA ASN A 17 3.00 8.24 -1.70
C ASN A 17 4.51 8.24 -1.94
N ARG A 18 4.93 7.90 -3.16
CA ARG A 18 6.35 7.88 -3.51
C ARG A 18 6.75 9.26 -4.02
N THR A 19 7.34 10.06 -3.13
CA THR A 19 7.87 11.40 -3.48
C THR A 19 9.21 11.33 -4.23
N ILE A 20 9.96 10.21 -4.15
CA ILE A 20 11.24 10.03 -4.85
C ILE A 20 11.37 8.58 -5.35
N SER A 21 11.00 8.34 -6.61
CA SER A 21 11.06 7.05 -7.30
C SER A 21 12.13 7.05 -8.37
N LYS A 22 12.90 5.95 -8.50
CA LYS A 22 13.74 5.68 -9.68
C LYS A 22 12.92 5.37 -10.95
N ILE A 23 11.61 5.20 -10.81
CA ILE A 23 10.64 5.04 -11.91
C ILE A 23 9.95 6.40 -12.09
N PRO A 24 10.27 7.17 -13.15
CA PRO A 24 9.82 8.56 -13.31
C PRO A 24 8.30 8.72 -13.30
N ALA A 25 7.56 7.76 -13.87
CA ALA A 25 6.10 7.76 -13.92
C ALA A 25 5.42 7.56 -12.56
N ALA A 26 6.17 7.17 -11.52
CA ALA A 26 5.63 6.92 -10.19
C ALA A 26 5.85 8.09 -9.20
N ASN A 27 6.55 9.15 -9.61
CA ASN A 27 6.74 10.34 -8.78
C ASN A 27 5.40 11.06 -8.57
N GLY A 28 4.98 11.18 -7.30
CA GLY A 28 3.68 11.78 -6.94
C GLY A 28 2.50 10.81 -7.05
N SER A 29 2.75 9.52 -7.30
CA SER A 29 1.72 8.47 -7.33
C SER A 29 1.71 7.64 -6.03
N ILE A 30 0.56 7.03 -5.75
CA ILE A 30 0.41 6.03 -4.70
C ILE A 30 0.98 4.71 -5.21
N VAL A 31 1.93 4.13 -4.47
CA VAL A 31 2.54 2.84 -4.80
C VAL A 31 2.21 1.79 -3.74
N TRP A 32 2.10 0.53 -4.17
CA TRP A 32 1.98 -0.63 -3.30
C TRP A 32 3.35 -1.15 -2.88
N GLY A 33 3.50 -1.49 -1.60
CA GLY A 33 4.69 -2.17 -1.08
C GLY A 33 4.33 -3.15 0.04
N THR A 34 5.13 -4.20 0.19
CA THR A 34 4.96 -5.18 1.28
C THR A 34 5.77 -4.82 2.53
N LYS A 35 6.69 -3.86 2.43
CA LYS A 35 7.51 -3.37 3.55
C LYS A 35 7.74 -1.87 3.44
N LEU A 36 7.65 -1.18 4.57
CA LEU A 36 8.21 0.16 4.72
C LEU A 36 9.73 0.04 4.80
N ILE A 37 10.43 0.45 3.75
CA ILE A 37 11.85 0.73 3.85
C ILE A 37 11.95 2.14 4.42
N LYS A 38 12.64 2.31 5.56
CA LYS A 38 12.90 3.62 6.17
C LYS A 38 13.75 4.45 5.20
N ASP A 39 13.09 5.21 4.33
CA ASP A 39 13.68 6.42 3.79
C ASP A 39 13.36 7.57 4.75
N PHE A 40 14.43 8.21 5.19
CA PHE A 40 14.64 9.04 6.37
C PHE A 40 13.75 10.30 6.50
N PHE A 41 12.72 10.50 5.66
CA PHE A 41 12.11 11.82 5.43
C PHE A 41 10.59 11.88 5.19
N ALA A 42 9.79 10.90 5.65
CA ALA A 42 8.33 10.91 5.44
C ALA A 42 7.53 11.18 6.71
N TYR A 43 7.58 12.41 7.25
CA TYR A 43 6.66 12.86 8.29
C TYR A 43 5.41 13.49 7.66
N PHE A 44 4.37 12.68 7.47
CA PHE A 44 3.00 13.19 7.36
C PHE A 44 2.34 13.01 8.73
N LYS A 45 2.16 14.11 9.47
CA LYS A 45 1.35 14.10 10.70
C LYS A 45 -0.12 14.02 10.30
N VAL A 46 -0.77 12.91 10.61
CA VAL A 46 -2.22 12.73 10.46
C VAL A 46 -2.83 12.79 11.86
N GLU A 47 -3.74 13.73 12.10
CA GLU A 47 -4.52 13.75 13.34
C GLU A 47 -5.45 12.52 13.38
N ASN A 48 -5.55 11.85 14.53
CA ASN A 48 -6.31 10.59 14.70
C ASN A 48 -5.86 9.44 13.78
N ALA A 49 -4.56 9.28 13.57
CA ALA A 49 -4.02 8.18 12.77
C ALA A 49 -4.46 6.80 13.32
N LYS A 50 -5.16 6.02 12.48
CA LYS A 50 -5.46 4.60 12.73
C LYS A 50 -4.53 3.73 11.90
N GLU A 51 -4.17 2.58 12.44
CA GLU A 51 -3.43 1.58 11.66
C GLU A 51 -4.36 1.03 10.57
N VAL A 52 -3.96 1.20 9.30
CA VAL A 52 -4.67 0.63 8.15
C VAL A 52 -3.88 -0.54 7.62
N LYS A 53 -4.46 -1.73 7.68
CA LYS A 53 -3.93 -2.92 6.99
C LYS A 53 -4.51 -2.99 5.60
N SER A 54 -3.66 -3.11 4.58
CA SER A 54 -4.12 -3.26 3.21
C SER A 54 -3.73 -4.63 2.65
N TYR A 55 -4.55 -5.16 1.75
CA TYR A 55 -4.35 -6.44 1.09
C TYR A 55 -4.54 -6.27 -0.42
N ARG A 56 -3.60 -6.81 -1.22
CA ARG A 56 -3.68 -6.81 -2.68
C ARG A 56 -3.78 -8.25 -3.19
N CYS A 57 -4.68 -8.51 -4.12
CA CYS A 57 -4.70 -9.79 -4.83
C CYS A 57 -3.53 -9.88 -5.81
N LYS A 58 -2.76 -10.97 -5.73
CA LYS A 58 -1.61 -11.23 -6.61
C LYS A 58 -2.01 -11.49 -8.06
N GLU A 59 -3.24 -11.97 -8.29
CA GLU A 59 -3.74 -12.36 -9.61
C GLU A 59 -4.44 -11.20 -10.33
N CYS A 60 -5.46 -10.61 -9.71
CA CYS A 60 -6.29 -9.58 -10.36
C CYS A 60 -5.99 -8.14 -9.93
N GLY A 61 -5.11 -7.93 -8.95
CA GLY A 61 -4.74 -6.60 -8.46
C GLY A 61 -5.78 -5.93 -7.56
N TYR A 62 -6.91 -6.56 -7.27
CA TYR A 62 -7.94 -6.04 -6.36
C TYR A 62 -7.37 -5.71 -4.97
N LEU A 63 -7.80 -4.59 -4.39
CA LEU A 63 -7.32 -4.05 -3.12
C LEU A 63 -8.45 -3.97 -2.09
N GLU A 64 -8.15 -4.40 -0.85
CA GLU A 64 -9.01 -4.20 0.33
C GLU A 64 -8.19 -3.57 1.46
N SER A 65 -8.75 -2.60 2.16
CA SER A 65 -8.10 -1.92 3.29
C SER A 65 -9.01 -1.90 4.52
N TYR A 66 -8.46 -2.22 5.67
CA TYR A 66 -9.15 -2.32 6.95
C TYR A 66 -8.49 -1.39 7.97
N ALA A 67 -9.25 -0.44 8.50
CA ALA A 67 -8.82 0.37 9.64
C ALA A 67 -9.13 -0.37 10.94
N LYS A 68 -8.14 -0.50 11.83
CA LYS A 68 -8.33 -1.02 13.19
C LYS A 68 -8.44 0.11 14.21
#